data_AF-A0A9E5W3Z7-F1
#
_entry.id   AF-A0A9E5W3Z7-F1
#
_cell.length_a   1.000
_cell.length_b   1.000
_cell.length_c   1.000
_cell.angle_alpha   90.00
_cell.angle_beta   90.00
_cell.angle_gamma   90.00
#
_symmetry.space_group_name_H-M   'P 1'
#
loop_
_entity.id
_entity.type
_entity.pdbx_description
1 polymer ?
#
loop_
_entity_poly.entity_id
_entity_poly.type
_entity_poly.pdbx_seq_one_letter_code
_entity_poly.pdbx_strand_id
1 'polypeptide(L)'
;MEPWYKVAVPRKEVREGRSFNPDEFAIHLEQVIAGSAPEDYREPGQFFARTFFTRALREHAGMALRRLAGETSHTAPVMTLITQFGGGKTHTLTTLYHLATASPSAIEYPGVADLIRDAGLSQVPAAKVAAFVGNAWDPQEGRETPWIDLAWQLAGESGVRELGPAAQSTPPGTEALGRVFRAAGGAVLILFDEVLNFLNRHRGMAEQFHSFI
;
A
#
# COMPACT_ATOMS: atom_id res chain seq x y z
N MET A 1 -18.74 -34.66 1.15
CA MET A 1 -18.34 -33.28 0.77
C MET A 1 -18.49 -33.20 -0.74
N GLU A 2 -19.34 -32.31 -1.26
CA GLU A 2 -19.46 -32.15 -2.72
C GLU A 2 -18.15 -31.61 -3.31
N PRO A 3 -17.74 -32.08 -4.51
CA PRO A 3 -16.57 -31.53 -5.19
C PRO A 3 -16.72 -30.03 -5.44
N TRP A 4 -15.64 -29.25 -5.22
CA TRP A 4 -15.67 -27.79 -5.31
C TRP A 4 -16.22 -27.28 -6.66
N TYR A 5 -15.92 -27.96 -7.77
CA TYR A 5 -16.38 -27.56 -9.10
C TYR A 5 -17.90 -27.70 -9.32
N LYS A 6 -18.62 -28.36 -8.39
CA LYS A 6 -20.09 -28.45 -8.40
C LYS A 6 -20.76 -27.34 -7.59
N VAL A 7 -20.03 -26.69 -6.68
CA VAL A 7 -20.56 -25.70 -5.74
C VAL A 7 -19.98 -24.30 -5.97
N ALA A 8 -18.82 -24.20 -6.61
CA ALA A 8 -18.20 -22.94 -6.98
C ALA A 8 -18.40 -22.68 -8.47
N VAL A 9 -19.05 -21.57 -8.80
CA VAL A 9 -19.19 -21.10 -10.17
C VAL A 9 -17.98 -20.21 -10.50
N PRO A 10 -17.12 -20.56 -11.47
CA PRO A 10 -15.99 -19.71 -11.85
C PRO A 10 -16.46 -18.35 -12.36
N ARG A 11 -15.58 -17.34 -12.33
CA ARG A 11 -15.93 -15.99 -12.81
C ARG A 11 -16.41 -16.00 -14.25
N LYS A 12 -17.26 -15.03 -14.58
CA LYS A 12 -17.85 -14.89 -15.92
C LYS A 12 -16.76 -14.81 -16.99
N GLU A 13 -15.66 -14.07 -16.75
CA GLU A 13 -14.58 -13.93 -17.73
C GLU A 13 -13.89 -15.28 -18.04
N VAL A 14 -13.66 -16.09 -17.01
CA VAL A 14 -13.07 -17.44 -17.15
C VAL A 14 -14.03 -18.40 -17.86
N ARG A 15 -15.33 -18.32 -17.54
CA ARG A 15 -16.37 -19.15 -18.16
C ARG A 15 -16.62 -18.80 -19.61
N GLU A 16 -16.51 -17.52 -19.96
CA GLU A 16 -16.72 -16.99 -21.31
C GLU A 16 -15.44 -17.00 -22.15
N GLY A 17 -14.31 -17.47 -21.59
CA GLY A 17 -13.02 -17.52 -22.29
C GLY A 17 -12.51 -16.15 -22.73
N ARG A 18 -12.96 -15.06 -22.08
CA ARG A 18 -12.64 -13.69 -22.48
C ARG A 18 -11.18 -13.32 -22.24
N SER A 19 -10.58 -13.86 -21.17
CA SER A 19 -9.16 -13.75 -20.92
C SER A 19 -8.69 -14.86 -20.00
N PHE A 20 -7.57 -15.48 -20.37
CA PHE A 20 -6.81 -16.41 -19.52
C PHE A 20 -5.47 -15.78 -19.11
N ASN A 21 -5.29 -14.47 -19.31
CA ASN A 21 -4.05 -13.80 -18.94
C ASN A 21 -3.91 -13.81 -17.40
N PRO A 22 -2.91 -14.53 -16.84
CA PRO A 22 -2.67 -14.57 -15.40
C PRO A 22 -2.50 -13.18 -14.78
N ASP A 23 -1.99 -12.22 -15.56
CA ASP A 23 -1.72 -10.86 -15.11
C ASP A 23 -3.02 -10.08 -14.78
N GLU A 24 -4.14 -10.41 -15.42
CA GLU A 24 -5.45 -9.84 -15.05
C GLU A 24 -5.96 -10.33 -13.68
N PHE A 25 -5.41 -11.43 -13.19
CA PHE A 25 -5.71 -12.01 -11.88
C PHE A 25 -4.68 -11.59 -10.82
N ALA A 26 -3.60 -10.93 -11.22
CA ALA A 26 -2.61 -10.36 -10.32
C ALA A 26 -3.00 -8.92 -9.95
N ILE A 27 -2.67 -8.53 -8.72
CA ILE A 27 -2.89 -7.18 -8.25
C ILE A 27 -1.58 -6.40 -8.35
N HIS A 28 -1.68 -5.22 -8.95
CA HIS A 28 -0.57 -4.30 -9.20
C HIS A 28 -0.86 -2.98 -8.47
N LEU A 29 -0.16 -2.73 -7.36
CA LEU A 29 -0.41 -1.56 -6.52
C LEU A 29 -0.24 -0.24 -7.31
N GLU A 30 0.74 -0.18 -8.20
CA GLU A 30 0.98 0.96 -9.08
C GLU A 30 -0.21 1.26 -9.99
N GLN A 31 -0.88 0.23 -10.51
CA GLN A 31 -2.03 0.38 -11.40
C GLN A 31 -3.27 0.81 -10.62
N VAL A 32 -3.42 0.32 -9.39
CA VAL A 32 -4.50 0.75 -8.48
C VAL A 32 -4.35 2.24 -8.17
N ILE A 33 -3.14 2.67 -7.81
CA ILE A 33 -2.83 4.08 -7.51
C ILE A 33 -3.00 4.98 -8.74
N ALA A 34 -2.55 4.53 -9.92
CA ALA A 34 -2.67 5.28 -11.16
C ALA A 34 -4.10 5.29 -11.74
N GLY A 35 -5.01 4.50 -11.19
CA GLY A 35 -6.38 4.34 -11.68
C GLY A 35 -6.50 3.56 -13.00
N SER A 36 -5.43 2.87 -13.41
CA SER A 36 -5.37 2.06 -14.64
C SER A 36 -5.62 0.56 -14.40
N ALA A 37 -5.73 0.13 -13.14
CA ALA A 37 -6.09 -1.24 -12.81
C ALA A 37 -7.53 -1.59 -13.26
N PRO A 38 -7.83 -2.89 -13.48
CA PRO A 38 -9.21 -3.37 -13.62
C PRO A 38 -10.11 -2.88 -12.49
N GLU A 39 -11.39 -2.62 -12.80
CA GLU A 39 -12.37 -2.09 -11.83
C GLU A 39 -12.48 -2.93 -10.56
N ASP A 40 -12.34 -4.25 -10.68
CA ASP A 40 -12.31 -5.20 -9.58
C ASP A 40 -11.25 -4.88 -8.51
N TYR A 41 -10.13 -4.24 -8.89
CA TYR A 41 -9.06 -3.85 -7.97
C TYR A 41 -9.03 -2.35 -7.69
N ARG A 42 -9.40 -1.52 -8.67
CA ARG A 42 -9.40 -0.06 -8.52
C ARG A 42 -10.56 0.42 -7.65
N GLU A 43 -11.76 -0.13 -7.82
CA GLU A 43 -12.95 0.31 -7.10
C GLU A 43 -13.02 -0.37 -5.72
N PRO A 44 -12.92 0.37 -4.60
CA PRO A 44 -12.81 -0.23 -3.27
C PRO A 44 -14.00 -1.15 -2.94
N GLY A 45 -15.22 -0.78 -3.33
CA GLY A 45 -16.41 -1.60 -3.10
C GLY A 45 -16.35 -2.95 -3.81
N GLN A 46 -15.87 -2.98 -5.07
CA GLN A 46 -15.70 -4.23 -5.81
C GLN A 46 -14.56 -5.08 -5.25
N PHE A 47 -13.45 -4.42 -4.88
CA PHE A 47 -12.31 -5.06 -4.25
C PHE A 47 -12.72 -5.77 -2.96
N PHE A 48 -13.33 -5.05 -2.02
CA PHE A 48 -13.73 -5.61 -0.72
C PHE A 48 -14.85 -6.64 -0.82
N ALA A 49 -15.78 -6.52 -1.78
CA ALA A 49 -16.79 -7.54 -2.05
C ALA A 49 -16.17 -8.90 -2.45
N ARG A 50 -14.94 -8.90 -2.98
CA ARG A 50 -14.21 -10.09 -3.41
C ARG A 50 -13.05 -10.45 -2.47
N THR A 51 -12.76 -9.61 -1.48
CA THR A 51 -11.70 -9.84 -0.49
C THR A 51 -12.17 -10.85 0.55
N PHE A 52 -11.46 -11.97 0.64
CA PHE A 52 -11.57 -12.85 1.79
C PHE A 52 -10.64 -12.35 2.91
N PHE A 53 -11.24 -11.84 3.99
CA PHE A 53 -10.51 -11.33 5.15
C PHE A 53 -9.92 -12.46 5.99
N THR A 54 -8.80 -13.01 5.51
CA THR A 54 -8.00 -14.00 6.22
C THR A 54 -7.57 -13.46 7.58
N ARG A 55 -7.25 -14.38 8.51
CA ARG A 55 -6.66 -14.02 9.80
C ARG A 55 -5.42 -13.13 9.63
N ALA A 56 -4.50 -13.49 8.74
CA ALA A 56 -3.29 -12.71 8.49
C ALA A 56 -3.60 -11.30 7.97
N LEU A 57 -4.53 -11.16 7.02
CA LEU A 57 -4.95 -9.85 6.52
C LEU A 57 -5.54 -8.98 7.65
N ARG A 58 -6.40 -9.57 8.49
CA ARG A 58 -6.99 -8.86 9.64
C ARG A 58 -5.94 -8.44 10.66
N GLU A 59 -4.99 -9.30 10.97
CA GLU A 59 -3.90 -9.01 11.91
C GLU A 59 -3.00 -7.89 11.40
N HIS A 60 -2.53 -7.96 10.14
CA HIS A 60 -1.68 -6.93 9.54
C HIS A 60 -2.41 -5.61 9.34
N ALA A 61 -3.62 -5.63 8.78
CA ALA A 61 -4.40 -4.43 8.57
C ALA A 61 -4.80 -3.78 9.90
N GLY A 62 -5.25 -4.57 10.88
CA GLY A 62 -5.60 -4.08 12.21
C GLY A 62 -4.41 -3.45 12.93
N MET A 63 -3.20 -4.01 12.82
CA MET A 63 -2.00 -3.42 13.40
C MET A 63 -1.68 -2.05 12.79
N ALA A 64 -1.72 -1.94 11.47
CA ALA A 64 -1.48 -0.67 10.77
C ALA A 64 -2.55 0.37 11.12
N LEU A 65 -3.83 -0.01 11.14
CA LEU A 65 -4.94 0.89 11.48
C LEU A 65 -4.84 1.40 12.92
N ARG A 66 -4.57 0.53 13.91
CA ARG A 66 -4.35 0.96 15.30
C ARG A 66 -3.19 1.96 15.40
N ARG A 67 -2.09 1.70 14.68
CA ARG A 67 -0.95 2.63 14.63
C ARG A 67 -1.35 3.99 14.05
N LEU A 68 -2.12 4.00 12.97
CA LEU A 68 -2.64 5.24 12.35
C LEU A 68 -3.63 5.97 13.26
N ALA A 69 -4.36 5.25 14.13
CA ALA A 69 -5.21 5.83 15.15
C ALA A 69 -4.44 6.42 16.35
N GLY A 70 -3.10 6.34 16.36
CA GLY A 70 -2.24 6.88 17.41
C GLY A 70 -1.88 5.88 18.51
N GLU A 71 -2.28 4.62 18.38
CA GLU A 71 -1.84 3.59 19.32
C GLU A 71 -0.34 3.30 19.16
N THR A 72 0.34 3.17 20.29
CA THR A 72 1.79 2.92 20.33
C THR A 72 2.18 1.64 21.06
N SER A 73 1.23 1.03 21.77
CA SER A 73 1.43 -0.24 22.45
C SER A 73 1.25 -1.39 21.48
N HIS A 74 2.25 -2.28 21.38
CA HIS A 74 2.21 -3.48 20.54
C HIS A 74 1.88 -3.24 19.04
N THR A 75 2.14 -2.03 18.54
CA THR A 75 1.95 -1.64 17.14
C THR A 75 3.26 -1.11 16.57
N ALA A 76 3.96 -1.92 15.77
CA ALA A 76 5.23 -1.51 15.18
C ALA A 76 5.00 -0.38 14.14
N PRO A 77 5.83 0.69 14.13
CA PRO A 77 5.74 1.75 13.13
C PRO A 77 6.20 1.30 11.73
N VAL A 78 7.00 0.25 11.66
CA VAL A 78 7.46 -0.40 10.43
C VAL A 78 7.01 -1.85 10.48
N MET A 79 6.28 -2.28 9.45
CA MET A 79 5.76 -3.64 9.33
C MET A 79 6.30 -4.29 8.06
N THR A 80 7.07 -5.37 8.23
CA THR A 80 7.54 -6.17 7.11
C THR A 80 6.58 -7.31 6.84
N LEU A 81 5.94 -7.31 5.67
CA LEU A 81 5.09 -8.39 5.20
C LEU A 81 5.96 -9.51 4.61
N ILE A 82 6.31 -10.50 5.42
CA ILE A 82 7.06 -11.68 4.95
C ILE A 82 6.06 -12.74 4.52
N THR A 83 5.85 -12.86 3.21
CA THR A 83 5.03 -13.92 2.63
C THR A 83 5.78 -14.59 1.48
N GLN A 84 5.51 -15.87 1.23
CA GLN A 84 5.97 -16.53 0.00
C GLN A 84 5.31 -15.88 -1.23
N PHE A 85 5.83 -16.14 -2.43
CA PHE A 85 5.19 -15.69 -3.68
C PHE A 85 3.72 -16.10 -3.72
N GLY A 86 2.83 -15.16 -4.08
CA GLY A 86 1.38 -15.37 -4.04
C GLY A 86 0.75 -15.27 -2.64
N GLY A 87 1.53 -14.95 -1.60
CA GLY A 87 1.05 -14.89 -0.21
C GLY A 87 0.25 -13.64 0.18
N GLY A 88 -0.19 -12.84 -0.79
CA GLY A 88 -1.12 -11.72 -0.55
C GLY A 88 -0.49 -10.42 -0.06
N LYS A 89 0.83 -10.21 -0.22
CA LYS A 89 1.52 -8.96 0.13
C LYS A 89 0.88 -7.75 -0.56
N THR A 90 0.84 -7.73 -1.89
CA THR A 90 0.26 -6.63 -2.67
C THR A 90 -1.24 -6.48 -2.43
N HIS A 91 -1.95 -7.58 -2.12
CA HIS A 91 -3.35 -7.52 -1.70
C HIS A 91 -3.53 -6.83 -0.34
N THR A 92 -2.63 -7.08 0.61
CA THR A 92 -2.60 -6.42 1.92
C THR A 92 -2.26 -4.94 1.78
N LEU A 93 -1.26 -4.60 0.97
CA LEU A 93 -0.91 -3.20 0.68
C LEU A 93 -2.07 -2.46 0.00
N THR A 94 -2.76 -3.08 -0.96
CA THR A 94 -3.93 -2.49 -1.61
C THR A 94 -5.12 -2.35 -0.66
N THR A 95 -5.30 -3.30 0.25
CA THR A 95 -6.30 -3.19 1.33
C THR A 95 -6.03 -1.95 2.18
N LEU A 96 -4.78 -1.75 2.62
CA LEU A 96 -4.40 -0.57 3.40
C LEU A 96 -4.55 0.73 2.61
N TYR A 97 -4.18 0.72 1.33
CA TYR A 97 -4.38 1.85 0.43
C TYR A 97 -5.85 2.27 0.38
N HIS A 98 -6.75 1.34 0.04
CA HIS A 98 -8.19 1.63 -0.07
C HIS A 98 -8.82 2.06 1.25
N LEU A 99 -8.43 1.45 2.38
CA LEU A 99 -8.91 1.88 3.70
C LEU A 99 -8.49 3.33 3.99
N ALA A 100 -7.24 3.68 3.77
CA ALA A 100 -6.72 5.01 4.08
C ALA A 100 -7.26 6.10 3.14
N THR A 101 -7.40 5.81 1.84
CA THR A 101 -7.86 6.80 0.85
C THR A 101 -9.37 6.99 0.81
N ALA A 102 -10.15 5.96 1.15
CA ALA A 102 -11.61 6.06 1.24
C ALA A 102 -12.11 6.35 2.66
N SER A 103 -11.22 6.66 3.60
CA SER A 103 -11.59 7.07 4.97
C SER A 103 -12.40 8.38 4.96
N PRO A 104 -13.46 8.50 5.78
CA PRO A 104 -13.99 7.51 6.73
C PRO A 104 -15.01 6.53 6.11
N SER A 105 -15.48 6.79 4.89
CA SER A 105 -16.54 6.02 4.21
C SER A 105 -16.19 4.56 3.96
N ALA A 106 -14.91 4.19 4.03
CA ALA A 106 -14.46 2.81 3.81
C ALA A 106 -15.13 1.78 4.75
N ILE A 107 -15.66 2.20 5.90
CA ILE A 107 -16.41 1.33 6.82
C ILE A 107 -17.67 0.71 6.19
N GLU A 108 -18.22 1.34 5.15
CA GLU A 108 -19.41 0.89 4.43
C GLU A 108 -19.13 -0.30 3.49
N TYR A 109 -17.85 -0.57 3.18
CA TYR A 109 -17.50 -1.66 2.28
C TYR A 109 -17.61 -3.04 2.95
N PRO A 110 -17.95 -4.09 2.18
CA PRO A 110 -18.15 -5.44 2.73
C PRO A 110 -16.96 -5.91 3.58
N GLY A 111 -17.24 -6.37 4.80
CA GLY A 111 -16.26 -6.92 5.73
C GLY A 111 -15.37 -5.89 6.45
N VAL A 112 -15.35 -4.62 6.02
CA VAL A 112 -14.51 -3.58 6.66
C VAL A 112 -15.01 -3.24 8.06
N ALA A 113 -16.32 -3.10 8.28
CA ALA A 113 -16.88 -2.84 9.61
C ALA A 113 -16.45 -3.90 10.65
N ASP A 114 -16.39 -5.17 10.25
CA ASP A 114 -15.91 -6.25 11.11
C ASP A 114 -14.42 -6.13 11.39
N LEU A 115 -13.60 -5.82 10.37
CA LEU A 115 -12.16 -5.57 10.54
C LEU A 115 -11.90 -4.41 11.53
N ILE A 116 -12.64 -3.31 11.41
CA ILE A 116 -12.49 -2.14 12.29
C ILE A 116 -12.87 -2.48 13.74
N ARG A 117 -13.96 -3.23 13.93
CA ARG A 117 -14.37 -3.74 15.24
C ARG A 117 -13.34 -4.70 15.84
N ASP A 118 -12.83 -5.66 15.05
CA ASP A 118 -11.79 -6.59 15.47
C ASP A 118 -10.48 -5.87 15.84
N ALA A 119 -10.22 -4.74 15.17
CA ALA A 119 -9.07 -3.89 15.47
C ALA A 119 -9.26 -3.04 16.75
N GLY A 120 -10.46 -3.00 17.35
CA GLY A 120 -10.77 -2.19 18.53
C GLY A 120 -11.02 -0.71 18.23
N LEU A 121 -11.30 -0.37 16.97
CA LEU A 121 -11.47 1.01 16.51
C LEU A 121 -12.95 1.33 16.26
N SER A 122 -13.31 2.61 16.31
CA SER A 122 -14.66 3.09 16.01
C SER A 122 -14.85 3.53 14.56
N GLN A 123 -13.75 3.83 13.88
CA GLN A 123 -13.74 4.33 12.50
C GLN A 123 -12.43 3.94 11.81
N VAL A 124 -12.44 4.04 10.47
CA VAL A 124 -11.21 3.96 9.69
C VAL A 124 -10.40 5.25 9.93
N PRO A 125 -9.12 5.18 10.34
CA PRO A 125 -8.30 6.37 10.56
C PRO A 125 -7.96 7.04 9.22
N ALA A 126 -8.04 8.37 9.18
CA ALA A 126 -7.56 9.15 8.05
C ALA A 126 -6.02 9.17 8.04
N ALA A 127 -5.42 8.98 6.87
CA ALA A 127 -3.98 9.07 6.70
C ALA A 127 -3.61 9.69 5.35
N LYS A 128 -2.46 10.37 5.31
CA LYS A 128 -1.77 10.69 4.06
C LYS A 128 -1.02 9.45 3.60
N VAL A 129 -1.27 9.06 2.35
CA VAL A 129 -0.72 7.83 1.78
C VAL A 129 0.34 8.19 0.76
N ALA A 130 1.51 7.55 0.86
CA ALA A 130 2.50 7.50 -0.20
C ALA A 130 2.88 6.05 -0.49
N ALA A 131 3.29 5.78 -1.72
CA ALA A 131 3.68 4.45 -2.13
C ALA A 131 4.93 4.48 -3.00
N PHE A 132 5.74 3.45 -2.84
CA PHE A 132 6.89 3.16 -3.66
C PHE A 132 6.76 1.75 -4.20
N VAL A 133 6.67 1.61 -5.53
CA VAL A 133 6.54 0.31 -6.21
C VAL A 133 7.76 0.09 -7.09
N GLY A 134 8.67 -0.76 -6.65
CA GLY A 134 9.99 -0.90 -7.26
C GLY A 134 9.99 -1.39 -8.71
N ASN A 135 8.92 -2.04 -9.18
CA ASN A 135 8.78 -2.46 -10.58
C ASN A 135 8.45 -1.32 -11.54
N ALA A 136 7.76 -0.30 -11.05
CA ALA A 136 7.20 0.78 -11.85
C ALA A 136 7.90 2.13 -11.62
N TRP A 137 8.71 2.22 -10.57
CA TRP A 137 9.42 3.44 -10.24
C TRP A 137 10.68 3.62 -11.09
N ASP A 138 10.79 4.78 -11.71
CA ASP A 138 12.00 5.28 -12.37
C ASP A 138 12.20 6.74 -11.94
N PRO A 139 13.46 7.23 -11.84
CA PRO A 139 13.73 8.63 -11.51
C PRO A 139 13.09 9.58 -12.52
N GLN A 140 12.49 10.67 -12.03
CA GLN A 140 11.90 11.72 -12.85
C GLN A 140 12.34 13.10 -12.35
N GLU A 141 12.22 14.12 -13.19
CA GLU A 141 12.49 15.50 -12.78
C GLU A 141 11.58 15.91 -11.61
N GLY A 142 12.18 16.43 -10.54
CA GLY A 142 11.51 16.74 -9.28
C GLY A 142 11.16 15.52 -8.41
N ARG A 143 11.52 14.31 -8.84
CA ARG A 143 11.30 13.02 -8.18
C ARG A 143 12.50 12.09 -8.43
N GLU A 144 13.71 12.63 -8.27
CA GLU A 144 14.95 11.97 -8.69
C GLU A 144 15.32 10.79 -7.79
N THR A 145 14.87 10.81 -6.54
CA THR A 145 15.14 9.76 -5.56
C THR A 145 13.85 9.26 -4.91
N PRO A 146 13.81 8.01 -4.42
CA PRO A 146 12.61 7.45 -3.81
C PRO A 146 12.07 8.29 -2.65
N TRP A 147 12.94 8.87 -1.82
CA TRP A 147 12.52 9.71 -0.71
C TRP A 147 12.02 11.10 -1.15
N ILE A 148 12.53 11.68 -2.24
CA ILE A 148 11.96 12.90 -2.83
C ILE A 148 10.55 12.61 -3.35
N ASP A 149 10.36 11.51 -4.09
CA ASP A 149 9.05 11.12 -4.61
C ASP A 149 8.04 10.87 -3.46
N LEU A 150 8.45 10.15 -2.41
CA LEU A 150 7.61 9.94 -1.24
C LEU A 150 7.25 11.26 -0.52
N ALA A 151 8.21 12.18 -0.36
CA ALA A 151 7.95 13.48 0.25
C ALA A 151 6.98 14.33 -0.58
N TRP A 152 7.10 14.27 -1.91
CA TRP A 152 6.16 14.89 -2.83
C TRP A 152 4.76 14.29 -2.70
N GLN A 153 4.63 12.96 -2.63
CA GLN A 153 3.33 12.32 -2.48
C GLN A 153 2.64 12.69 -1.15
N LEU A 154 3.40 12.84 -0.06
CA LEU A 154 2.85 13.16 1.25
C LEU A 154 2.46 14.64 1.42
N ALA A 155 3.27 15.56 0.90
CA ALA A 155 3.14 16.99 1.19
C ALA A 155 3.53 17.94 0.02
N GLY A 156 3.63 17.40 -1.20
CA GLY A 156 3.99 18.16 -2.40
C GLY A 156 5.35 18.86 -2.28
N GLU A 157 5.44 20.07 -2.84
CA GLU A 157 6.65 20.91 -2.76
C GLU A 157 7.12 21.18 -1.32
N SER A 158 6.18 21.30 -0.38
CA SER A 158 6.54 21.55 1.02
C SER A 158 7.30 20.36 1.62
N GLY A 159 6.85 19.13 1.33
CA GLY A 159 7.55 17.91 1.74
C GLY A 159 8.95 17.81 1.13
N VAL A 160 9.07 18.06 -0.17
CA VAL A 160 10.39 18.04 -0.85
C VAL A 160 11.34 19.07 -0.25
N ARG A 161 10.86 20.28 0.06
CA ARG A 161 11.66 21.33 0.70
C ARG A 161 12.19 20.89 2.07
N GLU A 162 11.40 20.14 2.85
CA GLU A 162 11.80 19.69 4.18
C GLU A 162 12.97 18.68 4.16
N LEU A 163 13.18 17.97 3.06
CA LEU A 163 14.32 17.07 2.90
C LEU A 163 15.66 17.82 2.82
N GLY A 164 15.64 19.07 2.35
CA GLY A 164 16.81 19.91 2.17
C GLY A 164 17.58 19.65 0.85
N PRO A 165 18.61 20.46 0.57
CA PRO A 165 19.25 20.51 -0.75
C PRO A 165 20.08 19.26 -1.10
N ALA A 166 20.50 18.49 -0.10
CA ALA A 166 21.29 17.28 -0.31
C ALA A 166 20.44 16.06 -0.72
N ALA A 167 19.11 16.19 -0.76
CA ALA A 167 18.20 15.07 -0.99
C ALA A 167 18.37 14.40 -2.36
N GLN A 168 18.98 15.06 -3.35
CA GLN A 168 19.23 14.42 -4.65
C GLN A 168 20.35 13.37 -4.61
N SER A 169 21.23 13.43 -3.61
CA SER A 169 22.41 12.56 -3.53
C SER A 169 22.55 11.82 -2.20
N THR A 170 21.86 12.28 -1.15
CA THR A 170 22.01 11.78 0.21
C THR A 170 20.65 11.37 0.77
N PRO A 171 20.51 10.11 1.22
CA PRO A 171 19.33 9.66 1.94
C PRO A 171 19.04 10.54 3.17
N PRO A 172 17.77 10.91 3.42
CA PRO A 172 17.41 11.73 4.56
C PRO A 172 17.56 10.93 5.87
N GLY A 173 18.07 11.59 6.91
CA GLY A 173 18.04 11.06 8.27
C GLY A 173 16.69 11.30 8.97
N THR A 174 16.58 10.79 10.20
CA THR A 174 15.37 10.85 11.04
C THR A 174 14.78 12.25 11.18
N GLU A 175 15.61 13.27 11.38
CA GLU A 175 15.16 14.66 11.55
C GLU A 175 14.49 15.22 10.28
N ALA A 176 15.05 14.91 9.10
CA ALA A 176 14.48 15.36 7.83
C ALA A 176 13.14 14.67 7.57
N LEU A 177 13.06 13.34 7.77
CA LEU A 177 11.81 12.59 7.65
C LEU A 177 10.77 13.08 8.66
N GLY A 178 11.17 13.39 9.90
CA GLY A 178 10.29 13.95 10.91
C GLY A 178 9.67 15.28 10.46
N ARG A 179 10.42 16.14 9.75
CA ARG A 179 9.86 17.37 9.16
C ARG A 179 8.89 17.08 8.02
N VAL A 180 9.20 16.15 7.12
CA VAL A 180 8.29 15.72 6.04
C VAL A 180 6.97 15.20 6.61
N PHE A 181 7.01 14.35 7.64
CA PHE A 181 5.80 13.79 8.26
C PHE A 181 4.97 14.87 8.97
N ARG A 182 5.61 15.88 9.58
CA ARG A 182 4.90 17.05 10.11
C ARG A 182 4.24 17.87 9.00
N ALA A 183 4.93 18.07 7.88
CA ALA A 183 4.39 18.79 6.72
C ALA A 183 3.18 18.08 6.08
N ALA A 184 3.09 16.75 6.18
CA ALA A 184 1.93 15.99 5.72
C ALA A 184 0.63 16.33 6.50
N GLY A 185 0.75 16.86 7.72
CA GLY A 185 -0.39 17.40 8.49
C GLY A 185 -1.34 16.35 9.06
N GLY A 186 -0.90 15.11 9.27
CA GLY A 186 -1.72 14.03 9.81
C GLY A 186 -0.96 12.71 9.97
N ALA A 187 -1.68 11.63 10.24
CA ALA A 187 -1.09 10.28 10.23
C ALA A 187 -0.57 9.96 8.81
N VAL A 188 0.53 9.23 8.73
CA VAL A 188 1.20 8.89 7.47
C VAL A 188 1.25 7.37 7.30
N LEU A 189 0.86 6.91 6.13
CA LEU A 189 1.00 5.53 5.67
C LEU A 189 1.92 5.50 4.46
N ILE A 190 3.04 4.79 4.55
CA ILE A 190 3.95 4.58 3.41
C ILE A 190 3.93 3.11 3.04
N LEU A 191 3.62 2.82 1.78
CA LEU A 191 3.51 1.47 1.23
C LEU A 191 4.72 1.18 0.35
N PHE A 192 5.50 0.16 0.70
CA PHE A 192 6.62 -0.31 -0.11
C PHE A 192 6.26 -1.64 -0.76
N ASP A 193 6.30 -1.68 -2.09
CA ASP A 193 6.11 -2.88 -2.88
C ASP A 193 7.31 -3.13 -3.81
N GLU A 194 7.58 -4.40 -4.10
CA GLU A 194 8.62 -4.85 -5.04
C GLU A 194 10.01 -4.20 -4.86
N VAL A 195 10.38 -3.92 -3.60
CA VAL A 195 11.66 -3.29 -3.22
C VAL A 195 12.88 -4.03 -3.76
N LEU A 196 12.87 -5.37 -3.75
CA LEU A 196 13.98 -6.16 -4.28
C LEU A 196 14.16 -5.96 -5.79
N ASN A 197 13.08 -5.75 -6.53
CA ASN A 197 13.16 -5.50 -7.97
C ASN A 197 13.74 -4.12 -8.25
N PHE A 198 13.43 -3.12 -7.41
CA PHE A 198 14.10 -1.82 -7.48
C PHE A 198 15.61 -1.95 -7.30
N LEU A 199 16.07 -2.64 -6.25
CA LEU A 199 17.50 -2.84 -5.98
C LEU A 199 18.23 -3.54 -7.14
N ASN A 200 17.53 -4.46 -7.82
CA ASN A 200 18.07 -5.16 -8.98
C ASN A 200 18.12 -4.30 -10.26
N ARG A 201 17.09 -3.48 -10.52
CA ARG A 201 17.00 -2.59 -11.69
C ARG A 201 17.92 -1.37 -11.56
N HIS A 202 17.96 -0.75 -10.39
CA HIS A 202 18.64 0.50 -10.11
C HIS A 202 19.86 0.29 -9.20
N ARG A 203 20.79 -0.58 -9.63
CA ARG A 203 21.96 -0.99 -8.81
C ARG A 203 22.80 0.20 -8.31
N GLY A 204 22.92 1.26 -9.11
CA GLY A 204 23.65 2.48 -8.70
C GLY A 204 23.01 3.24 -7.54
N MET A 205 21.73 3.00 -7.25
CA MET A 205 21.00 3.61 -6.13
C MET A 205 20.80 2.63 -4.96
N ALA A 206 21.26 1.38 -5.08
CA ALA A 206 20.95 0.32 -4.13
C ALA A 206 21.47 0.62 -2.72
N GLU A 207 22.70 1.09 -2.57
CA GLU A 207 23.30 1.42 -1.27
C GLU A 207 22.59 2.59 -0.58
N GLN A 208 22.26 3.63 -1.36
CA GLN A 208 21.53 4.79 -0.87
C GLN A 208 20.12 4.41 -0.45
N PHE A 209 19.43 3.61 -1.25
CA PHE A 209 18.09 3.14 -0.93
C PHE A 209 18.08 2.21 0.28
N HIS A 210 19.05 1.30 0.40
CA HIS A 210 19.23 0.48 1.60
C HIS A 210 19.46 1.32 2.85
N SER A 211 20.16 2.45 2.74
CA SER A 211 20.36 3.36 3.88
C SER A 211 19.12 4.18 4.23
N PHE A 212 18.16 4.29 3.30
CA PHE A 212 16.91 5.01 3.48
C PHE A 212 15.82 4.17 4.17
N ILE A 213 15.73 2.88 3.84
CA ILE A 213 14.73 1.94 4.38
C ILE A 213 15.17 1.29 5.69
#